data_AF-A0A258B6I8-F1
#
_entry.id   AF-A0A258B6I8-F1
#
_cell.length_a   1.000
_cell.length_b   1.000
_cell.length_c   1.000
_cell.angle_alpha   90.00
_cell.angle_beta   90.00
_cell.angle_gamma   90.00
#
_symmetry.space_group_name_H-M   'P 1'
#
loop_
_entity.id
_entity.type
_entity.pdbx_description
1 polymer ?
#
loop_
_entity_poly.entity_id
_entity_poly.type
_entity_poly.pdbx_seq_one_letter_code
_entity_poly.pdbx_strand_id
1 'polypeptide(L)'
;MSTSNFASTTETLLIEVFTEELPPKSLRRLGDAFSEGIFAVLKANGLTSENSIATGYATPRRLAVEISHVLSQAPDHPVREKLLPTSIAFDAQGKPTPPLLKKLGSLGYAEIDITSLEKSGEGKNEAL
;
A
#
# COMPACT_ATOMS: atom_id res chain seq x y z
N MET A 1 -19.39 -2.85 -2.32
CA MET A 1 -19.56 -1.85 -3.40
C MET A 1 -18.41 -2.05 -4.37
N SER A 2 -18.67 -2.71 -5.50
CA SER A 2 -17.66 -2.96 -6.53
C SER A 2 -17.45 -1.66 -7.30
N THR A 3 -16.36 -0.93 -7.01
CA THR A 3 -16.00 0.25 -7.79
C THR A 3 -15.47 -0.20 -9.13
N SER A 4 -16.14 0.28 -10.16
CA SER A 4 -15.79 0.20 -11.59
C SER A 4 -14.29 0.19 -11.84
N ASN A 5 -13.84 -0.90 -12.47
CA ASN A 5 -12.52 -1.12 -13.05
C ASN A 5 -12.16 0.06 -13.97
N PHE A 6 -11.45 1.05 -13.44
CA PHE A 6 -10.71 1.99 -14.28
C PHE A 6 -9.66 1.14 -14.99
N ALA A 7 -9.68 1.15 -16.32
CA ALA A 7 -8.59 0.58 -17.10
C ALA A 7 -7.29 1.11 -16.49
N SER A 8 -6.40 0.21 -16.05
CA SER A 8 -5.16 0.55 -15.36
C SER A 8 -4.28 1.33 -16.32
N THR A 9 -4.45 2.65 -16.36
CA THR A 9 -3.64 3.54 -17.16
C THR A 9 -2.25 3.57 -16.55
N THR A 10 -1.26 3.36 -17.41
CA THR A 10 0.14 3.44 -17.02
C THR A 10 0.74 4.69 -17.64
N GLU A 11 1.45 5.47 -16.85
CA GLU A 11 2.13 6.69 -17.29
C GLU A 11 3.64 6.59 -17.01
N THR A 12 4.40 7.55 -17.54
CA THR A 12 5.83 7.67 -17.19
C THR A 12 5.99 8.62 -16.01
N LEU A 13 6.69 8.18 -14.98
CA LEU A 13 7.00 8.95 -13.78
C LEU A 13 8.46 9.38 -13.79
N LEU A 14 8.72 10.69 -13.79
CA LEU A 14 10.04 11.26 -13.56
C LEU A 14 10.10 11.82 -12.13
N ILE A 15 11.06 11.34 -11.34
CA ILE A 15 11.38 11.92 -10.04
C ILE A 15 12.77 12.53 -10.12
N GLU A 16 12.87 13.82 -9.78
CA GLU A 16 14.13 14.56 -9.73
C GLU A 16 14.34 15.16 -8.35
N VAL A 17 15.58 15.06 -7.86
CA VAL A 17 16.06 15.72 -6.64
C VAL A 17 17.26 16.58 -6.98
N PHE A 18 17.18 17.86 -6.65
CA PHE A 18 18.30 18.77 -6.69
C PHE A 18 19.24 18.53 -5.51
N THR A 19 20.53 18.61 -5.76
CA THR A 19 21.57 18.52 -4.74
C THR A 19 22.49 19.73 -4.85
N GLU A 20 23.27 19.97 -3.80
CA GLU A 20 24.47 20.80 -3.88
C GLU A 20 25.54 20.08 -4.73
N GLU A 21 26.83 20.25 -4.45
CA GLU A 21 27.89 19.57 -5.20
C GLU A 21 28.16 18.14 -4.67
N LEU A 22 27.67 17.13 -5.38
CA LEU A 22 27.96 15.73 -5.07
C LEU A 22 29.41 15.35 -5.44
N PRO A 23 30.09 14.51 -4.63
CA PRO A 23 31.44 14.07 -4.94
C PRO A 23 31.48 13.26 -6.25
N PRO A 24 32.39 13.57 -7.19
CA PRO A 24 32.43 12.93 -8.51
C PRO A 24 32.67 11.41 -8.43
N LYS A 25 33.44 10.95 -7.43
CA LYS A 25 33.71 9.53 -7.20
C LYS A 25 32.48 8.75 -6.71
N SER A 26 31.54 9.43 -6.04
CA SER A 26 30.35 8.81 -5.46
C SER A 26 29.11 8.99 -6.33
N LEU A 27 29.15 9.91 -7.31
CA LEU A 27 28.00 10.31 -8.11
C LEU A 27 27.26 9.12 -8.74
N ARG A 28 27.99 8.22 -9.42
CA ARG A 28 27.39 7.04 -10.05
C ARG A 28 26.70 6.15 -9.03
N ARG A 29 27.39 5.82 -7.93
CA ARG A 29 26.83 4.98 -6.86
C ARG A 29 25.59 5.60 -6.22
N LEU A 30 25.59 6.93 -6.02
CA LEU A 30 24.43 7.64 -5.47
C LEU A 30 23.26 7.67 -6.44
N GLY A 31 23.52 7.86 -7.73
CA GLY A 31 22.51 7.75 -8.78
C GLY A 31 21.90 6.36 -8.86
N ASP A 32 22.74 5.32 -8.92
CA ASP A 32 22.31 3.92 -8.94
C ASP A 32 21.43 3.62 -7.71
N ALA A 33 21.88 3.97 -6.50
CA ALA A 33 21.13 3.74 -5.27
C ALA A 33 19.80 4.51 -5.21
N PHE A 34 19.76 5.74 -5.74
CA PHE A 34 18.55 6.54 -5.82
C PHE A 34 17.52 5.89 -6.75
N SER A 35 17.93 5.56 -7.98
CA SER A 35 17.03 4.95 -8.98
C SER A 35 16.54 3.57 -8.56
N GLU A 36 17.43 2.71 -8.05
CA GLU A 36 17.09 1.38 -7.57
C GLU A 36 16.15 1.43 -6.37
N GLY A 37 16.42 2.33 -5.40
CA GLY A 37 15.59 2.49 -4.21
C GLY A 37 14.16 2.91 -4.54
N ILE A 38 13.99 3.91 -5.40
CA ILE A 38 12.66 4.37 -5.83
C ILE A 38 11.93 3.25 -6.59
N PHE A 39 12.59 2.61 -7.55
CA PHE A 39 11.96 1.54 -8.33
C PHE A 39 11.55 0.35 -7.45
N ALA A 40 12.38 -0.03 -6.48
CA ALA A 40 12.08 -1.10 -5.53
C ALA A 40 10.85 -0.76 -4.66
N VAL A 41 10.73 0.48 -4.18
CA VAL A 41 9.56 0.91 -3.40
C VAL A 41 8.29 0.88 -4.24
N LEU A 42 8.30 1.41 -5.47
CA LEU A 42 7.13 1.33 -6.35
C LEU A 42 6.73 -0.11 -6.65
N LYS A 43 7.70 -0.98 -6.91
CA LYS A 43 7.45 -2.40 -7.15
C LYS A 43 6.86 -3.10 -5.93
N ALA A 44 7.40 -2.84 -4.73
CA ALA A 44 6.89 -3.40 -3.48
C ALA A 44 5.46 -2.96 -3.16
N ASN A 45 5.06 -1.77 -3.61
CA ASN A 45 3.70 -1.24 -3.46
C ASN A 45 2.78 -1.59 -4.64
N GLY A 46 3.21 -2.46 -5.56
CA GLY A 46 2.37 -2.89 -6.68
C GLY A 46 2.07 -1.79 -7.70
N LEU A 47 2.90 -0.74 -7.77
CA LEU A 47 2.73 0.38 -8.70
C LEU A 47 3.47 0.21 -10.04
N THR A 48 4.27 -0.86 -10.18
CA THR A 48 4.97 -1.19 -11.42
C THR A 48 4.25 -2.30 -12.18
N SER A 49 4.29 -2.24 -13.50
CA SER A 49 3.91 -3.36 -14.37
C SER A 49 5.11 -4.27 -14.68
N GLU A 50 4.85 -5.40 -15.33
CA GLU A 50 5.92 -6.28 -15.85
C GLU A 50 6.82 -5.58 -16.88
N ASN A 51 6.30 -4.53 -17.54
CA ASN A 51 6.98 -3.75 -18.57
C ASN A 51 7.61 -2.45 -18.04
N SER A 52 7.56 -2.20 -16.73
CA SER A 52 8.15 -1.00 -16.14
C SER A 52 9.68 -1.04 -16.21
N ILE A 53 10.27 0.02 -16.75
CA ILE A 53 11.72 0.19 -16.91
C ILE A 53 12.13 1.45 -16.15
N ALA A 54 13.17 1.34 -15.30
CA ALA A 54 13.77 2.48 -14.62
C ALA A 54 15.06 2.92 -15.33
N THR A 55 15.13 4.20 -15.67
CA THR A 55 16.32 4.85 -16.25
C THR A 55 16.83 5.90 -15.27
N GLY A 56 18.04 5.68 -14.73
CA GLY A 56 18.68 6.59 -13.79
C GLY A 56 19.51 7.68 -14.49
N TYR A 57 19.46 8.88 -13.92
CA TYR A 57 20.29 10.02 -14.34
C TYR A 57 21.01 10.61 -13.12
N ALA A 58 22.29 10.93 -13.28
CA ALA A 58 23.07 11.50 -12.20
C ALA A 58 24.04 12.56 -12.74
N THR A 59 23.94 13.77 -12.18
CA THR A 59 24.88 14.89 -12.38
C THR A 59 25.29 15.43 -11.01
N PRO A 60 26.39 16.20 -10.88
CA PRO A 60 26.85 16.67 -9.57
C PRO A 60 25.79 17.40 -8.74
N ARG A 61 24.79 18.04 -9.38
CA ARG A 61 23.73 18.81 -8.69
C ARG A 61 22.32 18.24 -8.83
N ARG A 62 22.17 17.05 -9.43
CA ARG A 62 20.86 16.42 -9.70
C ARG A 62 20.96 14.91 -9.71
N LEU A 63 20.02 14.25 -9.03
CA LEU A 63 19.74 12.83 -9.21
C LEU A 63 18.31 12.71 -9.74
N ALA A 64 18.09 11.85 -10.74
CA ALA A 64 16.76 11.61 -11.26
C ALA A 64 16.57 10.14 -11.65
N VAL A 65 15.32 9.72 -11.68
CA VAL A 65 14.90 8.43 -12.22
C VAL A 65 13.62 8.61 -13.01
N GLU A 66 13.64 8.13 -14.24
CA GLU A 66 12.44 8.00 -15.08
C GLU A 66 11.98 6.54 -15.02
N ILE A 67 10.72 6.31 -14.71
CA ILE A 67 10.14 4.98 -14.59
C ILE A 67 8.95 4.90 -15.54
N SER A 68 9.06 4.03 -16.54
CA SER A 68 8.00 3.81 -17.52
C SER A 68 6.90 2.90 -16.96
N HIS A 69 5.72 3.00 -17.56
CA HIS A 69 4.57 2.14 -17.28
C HIS A 69 4.19 2.06 -15.78
N VAL A 70 4.25 3.17 -15.06
CA VAL A 70 3.82 3.25 -13.65
C VAL A 70 2.30 3.33 -13.60
N LEU A 71 1.70 2.47 -12.79
CA LEU A 71 0.25 2.42 -12.60
C LEU A 71 -0.23 3.66 -11.86
N SER A 72 -1.35 4.22 -12.31
CA SER A 72 -2.02 5.34 -11.62
C SER A 72 -2.56 4.95 -10.24
N GLN A 73 -2.79 3.66 -10.00
CA GLN A 73 -3.25 3.11 -8.73
C GLN A 73 -2.68 1.70 -8.54
N ALA A 74 -2.26 1.39 -7.31
CA ALA A 74 -1.89 0.03 -6.93
C ALA A 74 -3.14 -0.88 -6.89
N PRO A 75 -3.00 -2.18 -7.19
CA PRO A 75 -4.09 -3.13 -6.99
C PRO A 75 -4.62 -3.10 -5.55
N ASP A 76 -5.92 -3.30 -5.40
CA ASP A 76 -6.51 -3.52 -4.09
C ASP A 76 -5.82 -4.71 -3.42
N HIS A 77 -5.39 -4.50 -2.18
CA HIS A 77 -4.88 -5.58 -1.35
C HIS A 77 -5.84 -5.80 -0.17
N PRO A 78 -6.09 -7.06 0.22
CA PRO A 78 -6.96 -7.34 1.35
C PRO A 78 -6.32 -6.79 2.63
N VAL A 79 -6.98 -5.82 3.26
CA VAL A 79 -6.61 -5.32 4.59
C VAL A 79 -7.38 -6.14 5.63
N ARG A 80 -6.65 -6.81 6.51
CA ARG A 80 -7.23 -7.46 7.70
C ARG A 80 -7.03 -6.56 8.90
N GLU A 81 -8.11 -5.99 9.41
CA GLU A 81 -8.07 -5.25 10.66
C GLU A 81 -8.65 -6.09 11.78
N LYS A 82 -7.83 -6.36 12.80
CA LYS A 82 -8.29 -7.04 14.02
C LYS A 82 -9.26 -6.14 14.77
N LEU A 83 -10.50 -6.58 14.91
CA LEU A 83 -11.57 -5.85 15.56
C LEU A 83 -11.59 -6.12 17.06
N LEU A 84 -12.18 -7.24 17.47
CA LEU A 84 -12.43 -7.60 18.85
C LEU A 84 -12.38 -9.12 19.02
N PRO A 85 -12.01 -9.64 20.21
CA PRO A 85 -12.23 -11.04 20.54
C PRO A 85 -13.69 -11.45 20.29
N THR A 86 -13.91 -12.64 19.75
CA THR A 86 -15.27 -13.11 19.40
C THR A 86 -16.19 -13.16 20.62
N SER A 87 -15.62 -13.40 21.81
CA SER A 87 -16.31 -13.38 23.11
C SER A 87 -16.84 -12.01 23.53
N ILE A 88 -16.30 -10.92 22.98
CA ILE A 88 -16.75 -9.54 23.23
C ILE A 88 -17.58 -9.04 22.05
N ALA A 89 -17.28 -9.52 20.84
CA ALA A 89 -17.91 -9.08 19.61
C ALA A 89 -19.36 -9.56 19.46
N PHE A 90 -19.68 -10.75 19.97
CA PHE A 90 -21.02 -11.34 19.92
C PHE A 90 -21.56 -11.67 21.31
N ASP A 91 -22.88 -11.55 21.48
CA ASP A 91 -23.57 -12.03 22.68
C ASP A 91 -23.85 -13.54 22.64
N ALA A 92 -24.47 -14.06 23.70
CA ALA A 92 -24.81 -15.48 23.81
C ALA A 92 -25.82 -15.97 22.75
N GLN A 93 -26.51 -15.05 22.06
CA GLN A 93 -27.46 -15.32 20.99
C GLN A 93 -26.84 -15.15 19.60
N GLY A 94 -25.53 -14.84 19.54
CA GLY A 94 -24.81 -14.59 18.30
C GLY A 94 -25.08 -13.24 17.67
N LYS A 95 -25.68 -12.28 18.42
CA LYS A 95 -25.90 -10.92 17.92
C LYS A 95 -24.70 -10.02 18.19
N PRO A 96 -24.41 -9.07 17.29
CA PRO A 96 -23.32 -8.12 17.45
C PRO A 96 -23.53 -7.23 18.67
N THR A 97 -22.49 -7.04 19.47
CA THR A 97 -22.55 -6.22 20.68
C THR A 97 -22.31 -4.73 20.37
N PRO A 98 -22.72 -3.80 21.27
CA PRO A 98 -22.43 -2.38 21.10
C PRO A 98 -20.94 -2.04 20.93
N PRO A 99 -19.98 -2.71 21.62
CA PRO A 99 -18.55 -2.55 21.35
C PRO A 99 -18.14 -2.84 19.90
N LEU A 100 -18.68 -3.91 19.29
CA LEU A 100 -18.38 -4.27 17.90
C LEU A 100 -18.87 -3.20 16.94
N LEU A 101 -20.12 -2.76 17.09
CA LEU A 101 -20.71 -1.71 16.25
C LEU A 101 -19.95 -0.39 16.39
N LYS A 102 -19.52 -0.03 17.60
CA LYS A 102 -18.72 1.18 17.83
C LYS A 102 -17.33 1.09 17.19
N LYS A 103 -16.66 -0.06 17.26
CA LYS A 103 -15.36 -0.28 16.60
C LYS A 103 -15.51 -0.20 15.08
N LEU A 104 -16.50 -0.87 14.49
CA LEU A 104 -16.80 -0.77 13.06
C LEU A 104 -17.10 0.68 12.63
N GLY A 105 -17.91 1.40 13.40
CA GLY A 105 -18.19 2.82 13.14
C GLY A 105 -16.94 3.71 13.20
N SER A 106 -16.04 3.47 14.16
CA SER A 106 -14.77 4.22 14.25
C SER A 106 -13.81 4.00 13.07
N LEU A 107 -13.99 2.88 12.36
CA LEU A 107 -13.20 2.50 11.19
C LEU A 107 -13.87 2.87 9.87
N GLY A 108 -15.04 3.51 9.92
CA GLY A 108 -15.81 3.85 8.72
C GLY A 108 -16.58 2.67 8.11
N TYR A 109 -16.67 1.54 8.81
CA TYR A 109 -17.38 0.33 8.38
C TYR A 109 -18.75 0.17 9.06
N ALA A 110 -19.42 1.27 9.42
CA ALA A 110 -20.68 1.25 10.19
C ALA A 110 -21.82 0.45 9.50
N GLU A 111 -21.80 0.40 8.16
CA GLU A 111 -22.82 -0.26 7.33
C GLU A 111 -22.35 -1.60 6.76
N ILE A 112 -21.20 -2.13 7.21
CA ILE A 112 -20.71 -3.42 6.72
C ILE A 112 -21.63 -4.55 7.18
N ASP A 113 -21.83 -5.54 6.32
CA ASP A 113 -22.55 -6.74 6.69
C ASP A 113 -21.72 -7.52 7.72
N ILE A 114 -22.26 -7.67 8.92
CA ILE A 114 -21.59 -8.33 10.04
C ILE A 114 -21.33 -9.82 9.74
N THR A 115 -22.10 -10.41 8.82
CA THR A 115 -21.89 -11.79 8.38
C THR A 115 -20.68 -11.95 7.46
N SER A 116 -20.14 -10.85 6.90
CA SER A 116 -18.93 -10.88 6.07
C SER A 116 -17.63 -10.77 6.89
N LEU A 117 -17.71 -10.70 8.22
CA LEU A 117 -16.53 -10.64 9.08
C LEU A 117 -15.90 -12.03 9.24
N GLU A 118 -14.60 -12.13 9.00
CA GLU A 118 -13.84 -13.37 9.20
C GLU A 118 -13.42 -13.52 10.66
N LYS A 119 -13.44 -14.76 11.18
CA LYS A 119 -12.82 -15.08 12.47
C LYS A 119 -11.42 -15.62 12.25
N SER A 120 -10.46 -15.18 13.05
CA SER A 120 -9.08 -15.65 13.00
C SER A 120 -8.51 -15.88 14.40
N GLY A 121 -7.74 -16.96 14.55
CA GLY A 121 -7.15 -17.41 15.82
C GLY A 121 -7.78 -18.69 16.37
N GLU A 122 -7.34 -19.13 17.54
CA GLU A 122 -7.84 -20.33 18.22
C GLU A 122 -8.21 -20.06 19.68
N GLY A 123 -9.28 -20.72 20.14
CA GLY A 123 -9.71 -20.71 21.54
C GLY A 123 -10.04 -19.31 22.07
N LYS A 124 -9.49 -18.95 23.24
CA LYS A 124 -9.76 -17.66 23.90
C LYS A 124 -9.15 -16.45 23.18
N ASN A 125 -8.30 -16.67 22.17
CA ASN A 125 -7.64 -15.64 21.38
C ASN A 125 -8.30 -15.42 20.01
N GLU A 126 -9.40 -16.13 19.71
CA GLU A 126 -10.17 -15.94 18.49
C GLU A 126 -10.73 -14.51 18.45
N ALA A 127 -10.44 -13.81 17.36
CA ALA A 127 -10.88 -12.45 17.12
C ALA A 127 -11.50 -12.32 15.73
N LEU A 128 -12.34 -11.30 15.59
CA LEU A 128 -12.75 -10.75 14.30
C LEU A 128 -11.64 -9.86 13.73
#